data_AF-A0A5S4H6W6-F1
#
_entry.id   AF-A0A5S4H6W6-F1
#
_cell.length_a   1.000
_cell.length_b   1.000
_cell.length_c   1.000
_cell.angle_alpha   90.00
_cell.angle_beta   90.00
_cell.angle_gamma   90.00
#
_symmetry.space_group_name_H-M   'P 1'
#
loop_
_entity.id
_entity.type
_entity.pdbx_description
1 polymer ?
#
loop_
_entity_poly.entity_id
_entity_poly.type
_entity_poly.pdbx_seq_one_letter_code
_entity_poly.pdbx_strand_id
1 'polypeptide(L)'
;MRPTKLTVDDTSRLAVETLGLEADAIGLTSAEGLAASLRRAASFMCPTSPSRLVDAVLGALRPLHGEDLARDDLVDLLDQLVASGDLLELRHESGRSTRLLYLGPPSFIERVPGTYLLIGVRPFGAPLIGAELADAIEYEGHTRTLRMDPAEAESELRSRGLQRVPKNRWLSSPSVEAPADLIERHRARLNVAAEAGELGGLQLLDPATKVRYYRGRWRSPTATDTGDFVARWPQAYGADLWCLVRFKAGAATRLMEFPVDDPVVPGRDEAWRYQAAVDASRGAPQQFRLRHGRSPSDDVILAFFSPLPGFAERYVQFAGLALGKTPGALFSFRLPAEAVEDTTTFLTDMLWMTYQEDSGGE
;
A
#
# COMPACT_ATOMS: atom_id res chain seq x y z
N MET A 1 -6.22 -21.86 43.55
CA MET A 1 -5.57 -20.79 42.76
C MET A 1 -6.16 -19.46 43.22
N ARG A 2 -5.38 -18.59 43.87
CA ARG A 2 -5.86 -17.26 44.26
C ARG A 2 -5.82 -16.37 43.01
N PRO A 3 -6.89 -15.63 42.67
CA PRO A 3 -6.83 -14.68 41.57
C PRO A 3 -5.87 -13.55 41.94
N THR A 4 -4.81 -13.39 41.15
CA THR A 4 -3.88 -12.26 41.26
C THR A 4 -4.53 -11.06 40.58
N LYS A 5 -4.65 -9.93 41.28
CA LYS A 5 -5.08 -8.67 40.66
C LYS A 5 -3.88 -8.04 39.99
N LEU A 6 -3.89 -7.93 38.67
CA LEU A 6 -2.93 -7.16 37.90
C LEU A 6 -3.46 -5.73 37.73
N THR A 7 -2.55 -4.76 37.68
CA THR A 7 -2.90 -3.41 37.23
C THR A 7 -3.13 -3.40 35.71
N VAL A 8 -3.68 -2.31 35.19
CA VAL A 8 -3.81 -2.13 33.72
C VAL A 8 -2.44 -2.22 33.06
N ASP A 9 -1.43 -1.52 33.61
CA ASP A 9 -0.06 -1.52 33.08
C ASP A 9 0.58 -2.90 33.09
N ASP A 10 0.47 -3.64 34.21
CA ASP A 10 1.00 -5.00 34.30
C ASP A 10 0.33 -5.94 33.30
N THR A 11 -0.99 -5.78 33.11
CA THR A 11 -1.75 -6.58 32.14
C THR A 11 -1.36 -6.23 30.71
N SER A 12 -1.13 -4.95 30.42
CA SER A 12 -0.67 -4.48 29.11
C SER A 12 0.72 -5.02 28.78
N ARG A 13 1.66 -4.96 29.73
CA ARG A 13 3.00 -5.54 29.57
C ARG A 13 2.95 -7.05 29.31
N LEU A 14 2.19 -7.78 30.13
CA LEU A 14 2.01 -9.22 29.96
C LEU A 14 1.38 -9.57 28.61
N ALA A 15 0.44 -8.77 28.13
CA ALA A 15 -0.16 -8.95 26.80
C ALA A 15 0.87 -8.77 25.69
N VAL A 16 1.73 -7.74 25.77
CA VAL A 16 2.82 -7.50 24.81
C VAL A 16 3.82 -8.67 24.82
N GLU A 17 4.26 -9.13 25.99
CA GLU A 17 5.14 -10.30 26.12
C GLU A 17 4.49 -11.57 25.55
N THR A 18 3.19 -11.78 25.80
CA THR A 18 2.43 -12.92 25.26
C THR A 18 2.33 -12.88 23.74
N LEU A 19 2.34 -11.68 23.14
CA LEU A 19 2.40 -11.48 21.71
C LEU A 19 3.79 -11.74 21.12
N GLY A 20 4.82 -11.94 21.96
CA GLY A 20 6.20 -12.17 21.55
C GLY A 20 6.97 -10.89 21.24
N LEU A 21 6.62 -9.80 21.93
CA LEU A 21 7.20 -8.47 21.76
C LEU A 21 7.88 -8.00 23.05
N GLU A 22 8.86 -7.10 22.93
CA GLU A 22 9.57 -6.47 24.05
C GLU A 22 8.71 -5.40 24.74
N ALA A 23 8.13 -5.74 25.90
CA ALA A 23 7.19 -4.87 26.62
C ALA A 23 7.79 -3.57 27.17
N ASP A 24 9.12 -3.46 27.26
CA ASP A 24 9.80 -2.22 27.64
C ASP A 24 9.96 -1.24 26.46
N ALA A 25 9.90 -1.75 25.22
CA ALA A 25 10.09 -0.95 24.01
C ALA A 25 8.78 -0.71 23.24
N ILE A 26 7.84 -1.67 23.29
CA ILE A 26 6.63 -1.66 22.49
C ILE A 26 5.40 -1.61 23.38
N GLY A 27 4.58 -0.57 23.20
CA GLY A 27 3.29 -0.45 23.89
C GLY A 27 2.20 -1.32 23.24
N LEU A 28 1.22 -1.78 24.02
CA LEU A 28 0.12 -2.60 23.49
C LEU A 28 -0.74 -1.88 22.44
N THR A 29 -0.89 -0.56 22.57
CA THR A 29 -1.65 0.31 21.66
C THR A 29 -0.78 0.96 20.57
N SER A 30 0.51 0.64 20.51
CA SER A 30 1.38 1.02 19.40
C SER A 30 0.96 0.32 18.11
N ALA A 31 1.44 0.79 16.95
CA ALA A 31 1.17 0.12 15.67
C ALA A 31 1.67 -1.33 15.68
N GLU A 32 2.82 -1.59 16.29
CA GLU A 32 3.45 -2.90 16.42
C GLU A 32 2.60 -3.82 17.31
N GLY A 33 2.16 -3.33 18.47
CA GLY A 33 1.32 -4.06 19.42
C GLY A 33 -0.06 -4.40 18.84
N LEU A 34 -0.68 -3.45 18.13
CA LEU A 34 -1.95 -3.65 17.45
C LEU A 34 -1.81 -4.60 16.26
N ALA A 35 -0.72 -4.52 15.49
CA ALA A 35 -0.45 -5.43 14.37
C ALA A 35 -0.24 -6.87 14.86
N ALA A 36 0.51 -7.05 15.95
CA ALA A 36 0.68 -8.35 16.59
C ALA A 36 -0.65 -8.90 17.14
N SER A 37 -1.49 -8.04 17.72
CA SER A 37 -2.84 -8.40 18.19
C SER A 37 -3.75 -8.86 17.05
N LEU A 38 -3.74 -8.15 15.91
CA LEU A 38 -4.49 -8.53 14.71
C LEU A 38 -4.01 -9.87 14.14
N ARG A 39 -2.70 -10.09 14.02
CA ARG A 39 -2.13 -11.38 13.59
C ARG A 39 -2.51 -12.51 14.53
N ARG A 40 -2.44 -12.27 15.86
CA ARG A 40 -2.81 -13.24 16.88
C ARG A 40 -4.28 -13.61 16.75
N ALA A 41 -5.19 -12.64 16.67
CA ALA A 41 -6.61 -12.91 16.48
C ALA A 41 -6.88 -13.64 15.15
N ALA A 42 -6.26 -13.23 14.06
CA ALA A 42 -6.40 -13.87 12.75
C ALA A 42 -5.98 -15.35 12.79
N SER A 43 -4.89 -15.67 13.49
CA SER A 43 -4.39 -17.05 13.61
C SER A 43 -5.40 -18.05 14.19
N PHE A 44 -6.40 -17.58 14.94
CA PHE A 44 -7.47 -18.39 15.51
C PHE A 44 -8.80 -18.24 14.76
N MET A 45 -9.04 -17.09 14.14
CA MET A 45 -10.35 -16.74 13.58
C MET A 45 -10.45 -16.97 12.07
N CYS A 46 -9.35 -16.97 11.32
CA CYS A 46 -9.39 -17.13 9.88
C CYS A 46 -9.88 -18.55 9.48
N PRO A 47 -10.77 -18.67 8.47
CA PRO A 47 -11.31 -17.58 7.65
C PRO A 47 -12.39 -16.74 8.37
N THR A 48 -12.30 -15.41 8.27
CA THR A 48 -13.24 -14.47 8.94
C THR A 48 -13.47 -13.20 8.12
N SER A 49 -14.46 -12.38 8.48
CA SER A 49 -14.65 -11.05 7.87
C SER A 49 -13.72 -10.01 8.52
N PRO A 50 -13.32 -8.95 7.80
CA PRO A 50 -12.53 -7.85 8.36
C PRO A 50 -13.13 -7.24 9.62
N SER A 51 -14.45 -6.99 9.59
CA SER A 51 -15.18 -6.42 10.73
C SER A 51 -15.09 -7.27 11.99
N ARG A 52 -15.29 -8.60 11.86
CA ARG A 52 -15.24 -9.53 12.99
C ARG A 52 -13.85 -9.61 13.61
N LEU A 53 -12.80 -9.52 12.78
CA LEU A 53 -11.42 -9.51 13.26
C LEU A 53 -11.12 -8.23 14.06
N VAL A 54 -11.48 -7.06 13.53
CA VAL A 54 -11.33 -5.77 14.22
C VAL A 54 -12.13 -5.75 15.53
N ASP A 55 -13.38 -6.21 15.50
CA ASP A 55 -14.23 -6.26 16.70
C ASP A 55 -13.65 -7.17 17.80
N ALA A 56 -13.01 -8.28 17.41
CA ALA A 56 -12.37 -9.18 18.37
C ALA A 56 -11.16 -8.53 19.06
N VAL A 57 -10.32 -7.82 18.32
CA VAL A 57 -9.17 -7.10 18.90
C VAL A 57 -9.64 -5.93 19.77
N LEU A 58 -10.58 -5.12 19.27
CA LEU A 58 -11.17 -4.02 20.07
C LEU A 58 -11.79 -4.56 21.35
N GLY A 59 -12.59 -5.63 21.28
CA GLY A 59 -13.21 -6.25 22.45
C GLY A 59 -12.21 -6.76 23.48
N ALA A 60 -11.06 -7.27 23.04
CA ALA A 60 -9.99 -7.73 23.92
C ALA A 60 -9.22 -6.58 24.58
N LEU A 61 -9.02 -5.46 23.88
CA LEU A 61 -8.19 -4.34 24.36
C LEU A 61 -8.97 -3.24 25.09
N ARG A 62 -10.27 -3.08 24.83
CA ARG A 62 -11.14 -2.06 25.44
C ARG A 62 -11.13 -2.05 26.98
N PRO A 63 -11.08 -3.20 27.69
CA PRO A 63 -10.99 -3.20 29.15
C PRO A 63 -9.71 -2.57 29.70
N LEU A 64 -8.64 -2.49 28.90
CA LEU A 64 -7.34 -1.94 29.30
C LEU A 64 -7.20 -0.46 28.94
N HIS A 65 -7.71 -0.04 27.78
CA HIS A 65 -7.45 1.30 27.23
C HIS A 65 -8.72 2.11 26.89
N GLY A 66 -9.90 1.62 27.27
CA GLY A 66 -11.15 2.36 27.09
C GLY A 66 -11.48 2.69 25.63
N GLU A 67 -11.96 3.91 25.38
CA GLU A 67 -12.31 4.41 24.04
C GLU A 67 -11.13 5.06 23.29
N ASP A 68 -9.92 5.07 23.86
CA ASP A 68 -8.77 5.73 23.25
C ASP A 68 -8.30 5.03 21.96
N LEU A 69 -8.72 3.78 21.77
CA LEU A 69 -8.42 2.99 20.58
C LEU A 69 -9.49 3.18 19.50
N ALA A 70 -9.19 3.98 18.48
CA ALA A 70 -10.11 4.21 17.38
C ALA A 70 -10.22 2.96 16.49
N ARG A 71 -11.46 2.64 16.08
CA ARG A 71 -11.74 1.54 15.14
C ARG A 71 -11.02 1.73 13.81
N ASP A 72 -11.01 2.96 13.31
CA ASP A 72 -10.45 3.29 12.00
C ASP A 72 -8.95 3.00 11.94
N ASP A 73 -8.21 3.24 13.04
CA ASP A 73 -6.78 2.92 13.13
C ASP A 73 -6.52 1.41 12.96
N LEU A 74 -7.37 0.54 13.54
CA LEU A 74 -7.26 -0.91 13.33
C LEU A 74 -7.65 -1.34 11.93
N VAL A 75 -8.59 -0.64 11.30
CA VAL A 75 -8.99 -0.93 9.91
C VAL A 75 -7.84 -0.59 8.97
N ASP A 76 -7.23 0.57 9.14
CA ASP A 76 -6.07 1.00 8.36
C ASP A 76 -4.90 0.02 8.55
N LEU A 77 -4.63 -0.40 9.79
CA LEU A 77 -3.59 -1.37 10.09
C LEU A 77 -3.90 -2.76 9.53
N LEU A 78 -5.16 -3.18 9.52
CA LEU A 78 -5.59 -4.42 8.90
C LEU A 78 -5.38 -4.39 7.39
N ASP A 79 -5.72 -3.29 6.74
CA ASP A 79 -5.49 -3.12 5.30
C ASP A 79 -3.97 -3.14 5.00
N GLN A 80 -3.12 -2.60 5.89
CA GLN A 80 -1.66 -2.75 5.79
C GLN A 80 -1.20 -4.21 5.91
N LEU A 81 -1.77 -5.01 6.82
CA LEU A 81 -1.46 -6.44 6.95
C LEU A 81 -1.92 -7.28 5.74
N VAL A 82 -3.02 -6.88 5.10
CA VAL A 82 -3.44 -7.48 3.83
C VAL A 82 -2.48 -7.08 2.71
N ALA A 83 -2.11 -5.80 2.63
CA ALA A 83 -1.17 -5.30 1.64
C ALA A 83 0.25 -5.90 1.78
N SER A 84 0.69 -6.16 3.02
CA SER A 84 1.99 -6.78 3.30
C SER A 84 2.03 -8.28 2.95
N GLY A 85 0.87 -8.94 2.87
CA GLY A 85 0.75 -10.37 2.66
C GLY A 85 0.73 -11.20 3.93
N ASP A 86 0.55 -10.58 5.10
CA ASP A 86 0.27 -11.29 6.35
C ASP A 86 -1.10 -11.98 6.33
N LEU A 87 -2.06 -11.32 5.68
CA LEU A 87 -3.41 -11.83 5.45
C LEU A 87 -3.73 -11.77 3.96
N LEU A 88 -4.52 -12.74 3.50
CA LEU A 88 -5.02 -12.78 2.14
C LEU A 88 -6.50 -12.44 2.13
N GLU A 89 -6.90 -11.58 1.21
CA GLU A 89 -8.30 -11.25 0.99
C GLU A 89 -8.83 -11.98 -0.24
N LEU A 90 -9.90 -12.74 -0.05
CA LEU A 90 -10.63 -13.36 -1.16
C LEU A 90 -12.09 -12.91 -1.14
N ARG A 91 -12.61 -12.60 -2.33
CA ARG A 91 -14.04 -12.32 -2.52
C ARG A 91 -14.75 -13.59 -2.91
N HIS A 92 -15.82 -13.92 -2.20
CA HIS A 92 -16.67 -15.04 -2.59
C HIS A 92 -17.83 -14.54 -3.46
N GLU A 93 -17.86 -14.97 -4.72
CA GLU A 93 -18.94 -14.64 -5.66
C GLU A 93 -20.15 -15.57 -5.43
N SER A 94 -20.93 -15.30 -4.39
CA SER A 94 -22.20 -15.98 -4.15
C SER A 94 -23.30 -15.00 -3.80
N GLY A 95 -23.83 -14.27 -4.81
CA GLY A 95 -25.02 -13.41 -4.74
C GLY A 95 -24.91 -12.13 -3.89
N ARG A 96 -24.06 -12.13 -2.87
CA ARG A 96 -23.56 -10.98 -2.11
C ARG A 96 -22.06 -11.20 -1.97
N SER A 97 -21.24 -10.35 -2.59
CA SER A 97 -19.79 -10.41 -2.48
C SER A 97 -19.37 -10.29 -1.01
N THR A 98 -19.09 -11.41 -0.34
CA THR A 98 -18.56 -11.42 1.02
C THR A 98 -17.02 -11.43 0.95
N ARG A 99 -16.41 -10.38 1.53
CA ARG A 99 -14.96 -10.23 1.71
C ARG A 99 -14.53 -11.08 2.90
N LEU A 100 -13.73 -12.12 2.66
CA LEU A 100 -13.15 -12.96 3.71
C LEU A 100 -11.63 -12.86 3.73
N LEU A 101 -11.08 -12.89 4.94
CA LEU A 101 -9.65 -12.89 5.23
C LEU A 101 -9.19 -14.30 5.55
N TYR A 102 -8.06 -14.68 4.98
CA TYR A 102 -7.33 -15.93 5.18
C TYR A 102 -5.92 -15.63 5.68
N LEU A 103 -5.26 -16.62 6.27
CA LEU A 103 -3.86 -16.46 6.68
C LEU A 103 -2.95 -16.42 5.45
N GLY A 104 -2.06 -15.43 5.38
CA GLY A 104 -0.94 -15.44 4.45
C GLY A 104 0.05 -16.56 4.80
N PRO A 105 0.60 -17.27 3.80
CA PRO A 105 1.57 -18.33 4.05
C PRO A 105 2.85 -17.74 4.67
N PRO A 106 3.42 -18.37 5.73
CA PRO A 106 4.70 -17.99 6.29
C PRO A 106 5.78 -17.87 5.21
N SER A 107 6.26 -16.65 4.98
CA SER A 107 7.15 -16.35 3.86
C SER A 107 8.15 -15.27 4.23
N PHE A 108 9.20 -15.15 3.42
CA PHE A 108 10.17 -14.07 3.50
C PHE A 108 10.45 -13.48 2.13
N ILE A 109 10.79 -12.18 2.12
CA ILE A 109 11.16 -11.43 0.93
C ILE A 109 12.46 -10.68 1.24
N GLU A 110 13.46 -10.83 0.38
CA GLU A 110 14.70 -10.05 0.47
C GLU A 110 14.45 -8.61 -0.03
N ARG A 111 14.64 -7.62 0.86
CA ARG A 111 14.48 -6.19 0.54
C ARG A 111 15.70 -5.68 -0.21
N VAL A 112 16.84 -5.87 0.43
CA VAL A 112 18.21 -5.66 -0.04
C VAL A 112 19.04 -6.83 0.50
N PRO A 113 20.22 -7.14 -0.08
CA PRO A 113 21.06 -8.23 0.41
C PRO A 113 21.24 -8.16 1.94
N GLY A 114 20.83 -9.22 2.63
CA GLY A 114 20.98 -9.36 4.08
C GLY A 114 19.84 -8.78 4.93
N THR A 115 18.82 -8.17 4.32
CA THR A 115 17.64 -7.65 5.01
C THR A 115 16.37 -8.29 4.48
N TYR A 116 15.64 -8.99 5.34
CA TYR A 116 14.51 -9.84 4.98
C TYR A 116 13.23 -9.37 5.68
N LEU A 117 12.18 -9.13 4.90
CA LEU A 117 10.83 -8.91 5.41
C LEU A 117 10.16 -10.26 5.67
N LEU A 118 9.64 -10.46 6.87
CA LEU A 118 8.89 -11.65 7.27
C LEU A 118 7.39 -11.39 7.18
N ILE A 119 6.69 -12.22 6.40
CA ILE A 119 5.26 -12.10 6.15
C ILE A 119 4.53 -13.41 6.45
N GLY A 120 3.21 -13.32 6.56
CA GLY A 120 2.32 -14.43 6.81
C GLY A 120 2.10 -14.69 8.30
N VAL A 121 1.14 -15.56 8.57
CA VAL A 121 0.71 -15.88 9.93
C VAL A 121 0.54 -17.39 10.04
N ARG A 122 1.16 -17.99 11.07
CA ARG A 122 0.90 -19.41 11.39
C ARG A 122 -0.41 -19.54 12.16
N PRO A 123 -1.15 -20.65 11.97
CA PRO A 123 -2.39 -20.88 12.71
C PRO A 123 -2.13 -21.09 14.21
N PHE A 124 -3.17 -20.90 15.00
CA PHE A 124 -3.21 -21.22 16.44
C PHE A 124 -2.18 -20.47 17.30
N GLY A 125 -1.84 -19.24 16.92
CA GLY A 125 -0.88 -18.40 17.65
C GLY A 125 0.55 -18.92 17.63
N ALA A 126 0.88 -19.87 16.76
CA ALA A 126 2.25 -20.36 16.61
C ALA A 126 3.18 -19.22 16.14
N PRO A 127 4.42 -19.13 16.67
CA PRO A 127 5.35 -18.08 16.29
C PRO A 127 5.78 -18.26 14.82
N LEU A 128 6.01 -17.16 14.11
CA LEU A 128 6.35 -17.22 12.69
C LEU A 128 7.72 -17.91 12.47
N ILE A 129 8.70 -17.54 13.31
CA ILE A 129 10.05 -18.07 13.37
C ILE A 129 10.33 -18.68 14.75
N GLY A 130 11.36 -19.52 14.87
CA GLY A 130 11.76 -20.12 16.14
C GLY A 130 12.29 -19.08 17.13
N ALA A 131 12.26 -19.40 18.42
CA ALA A 131 12.64 -18.50 19.50
C ALA A 131 14.09 -17.97 19.35
N GLU A 132 14.98 -18.72 18.69
CA GLU A 132 16.38 -18.35 18.51
C GLU A 132 16.56 -17.07 17.68
N LEU A 133 15.62 -16.78 16.78
CA LEU A 133 15.64 -15.60 15.91
C LEU A 133 14.53 -14.60 16.27
N ALA A 134 13.67 -14.92 17.23
CA ALA A 134 12.56 -14.04 17.61
C ALA A 134 13.07 -12.68 18.11
N ASP A 135 14.13 -12.70 18.93
CA ASP A 135 14.75 -11.50 19.51
C ASP A 135 15.51 -10.66 18.46
N ALA A 136 15.84 -11.27 17.32
CA ALA A 136 16.49 -10.59 16.20
C ALA A 136 15.48 -9.92 15.24
N ILE A 137 14.16 -10.14 15.44
CA ILE A 137 13.14 -9.47 14.63
C ILE A 137 13.03 -8.01 15.07
N GLU A 138 13.24 -7.13 14.11
CA GLU A 138 12.95 -5.72 14.25
C GLU A 138 11.50 -5.46 13.84
N TYR A 139 10.72 -4.92 14.79
CA TYR A 139 9.34 -4.52 14.58
C TYR A 139 9.30 -3.01 14.32
N GLU A 140 8.68 -2.63 13.20
CA GLU A 140 8.51 -1.22 12.85
C GLU A 140 7.18 -1.02 12.12
N GLY A 141 6.24 -0.33 12.78
CA GLY A 141 4.85 -0.25 12.39
C GLY A 141 4.21 -1.65 12.30
N HIS A 142 3.70 -1.98 11.11
CA HIS A 142 3.17 -3.32 10.83
C HIS A 142 4.22 -4.27 10.26
N THR A 143 5.49 -3.88 10.10
CA THR A 143 6.49 -4.72 9.43
C THR A 143 7.31 -5.55 10.42
N ARG A 144 7.87 -6.66 9.93
CA ARG A 144 8.79 -7.54 10.68
C ARG A 144 10.02 -7.75 9.83
N THR A 145 11.16 -7.21 10.25
CA THR A 145 12.41 -7.27 9.49
C THR A 145 13.43 -8.11 10.24
N LEU A 146 14.20 -8.90 9.51
CA LEU A 146 15.30 -9.69 10.05
C LEU A 146 16.56 -9.40 9.25
N ARG A 147 17.65 -9.10 9.96
CA ARG A 147 18.99 -8.92 9.36
C ARG A 147 19.80 -10.19 9.53
N MET A 148 20.34 -10.71 8.43
CA MET A 148 21.10 -11.96 8.40
C MET A 148 22.20 -11.88 7.34
N ASP A 149 23.20 -12.75 7.43
CA ASP A 149 24.16 -12.93 6.35
C ASP A 149 23.43 -13.42 5.08
N PRO A 150 23.51 -12.69 3.95
CA PRO A 150 22.87 -13.10 2.71
C PRO A 150 23.27 -14.50 2.23
N ALA A 151 24.48 -14.97 2.57
CA ALA A 151 24.97 -16.29 2.16
C ALA A 151 24.21 -17.44 2.85
N GLU A 152 23.70 -17.23 4.06
CA GLU A 152 23.07 -18.27 4.89
C GLU A 152 21.55 -18.10 5.01
N ALA A 153 21.04 -16.89 4.82
CA ALA A 153 19.66 -16.51 5.11
C ALA A 153 18.61 -17.38 4.42
N GLU A 154 18.76 -17.67 3.12
CA GLU A 154 17.76 -18.47 2.40
C GLU A 154 17.66 -19.90 2.94
N SER A 155 18.80 -20.54 3.23
CA SER A 155 18.81 -21.91 3.78
C SER A 155 18.19 -21.94 5.17
N GLU A 156 18.59 -20.99 6.02
CA GLU A 156 18.13 -20.91 7.41
C GLU A 156 16.61 -20.63 7.49
N LEU A 157 16.11 -19.63 6.75
CA LEU A 157 14.67 -19.28 6.75
C LEU A 157 13.80 -20.39 6.17
N ARG A 158 14.27 -21.10 5.13
CA ARG A 158 13.56 -22.24 4.56
C ARG A 158 13.52 -23.43 5.50
N SER A 159 14.61 -23.70 6.23
CA SER A 159 14.65 -24.80 7.22
C SER A 159 13.58 -24.64 8.30
N ARG A 160 13.19 -23.39 8.58
CA ARG A 160 12.13 -22.99 9.53
C ARG A 160 10.73 -22.99 8.90
N GLY A 161 10.61 -23.43 7.66
CA GLY A 161 9.34 -23.55 6.95
C GLY A 161 8.79 -22.25 6.40
N LEU A 162 9.63 -21.21 6.24
CA LEU A 162 9.24 -20.01 5.51
C LEU A 162 9.52 -20.19 4.01
N GLN A 163 8.64 -19.66 3.18
CA GLN A 163 8.78 -19.68 1.72
C GLN A 163 9.45 -18.41 1.21
N ARG A 164 10.41 -18.54 0.29
CA ARG A 164 10.95 -17.38 -0.42
C ARG A 164 9.91 -16.87 -1.41
N VAL A 165 9.52 -15.60 -1.27
CA VAL A 165 8.71 -14.91 -2.27
C VAL A 165 9.60 -13.93 -3.03
N PRO A 166 9.75 -14.10 -4.36
CA PRO A 166 10.49 -13.14 -5.17
C PRO A 166 9.85 -11.74 -5.10
N LYS A 167 10.67 -10.69 -4.96
CA LYS A 167 10.24 -9.28 -4.88
C LYS A 167 9.26 -8.92 -6.01
N ASN A 168 9.60 -9.25 -7.26
CA ASN A 168 8.75 -8.99 -8.43
C ASN A 168 7.38 -9.67 -8.35
N ARG A 169 7.31 -10.90 -7.82
CA ARG A 169 6.07 -11.64 -7.66
C ARG A 169 5.19 -11.06 -6.57
N TRP A 170 5.78 -10.60 -5.47
CA TRP A 170 5.04 -9.97 -4.36
C TRP A 170 4.44 -8.62 -4.77
N LEU A 171 5.19 -7.83 -5.55
CA LEU A 171 4.73 -6.51 -6.00
C LEU A 171 3.54 -6.59 -6.96
N SER A 172 3.42 -7.69 -7.72
CA SER A 172 2.48 -7.83 -8.84
C SER A 172 2.55 -6.62 -9.78
N SER A 173 3.77 -6.14 -10.06
CA SER A 173 3.99 -4.97 -10.90
C SER A 173 3.65 -5.30 -12.36
N PRO A 174 3.06 -4.34 -13.10
CA PRO A 174 2.95 -4.45 -14.55
C PRO A 174 4.32 -4.61 -15.22
N SER A 175 4.34 -4.91 -16.52
CA SER A 175 5.58 -4.89 -17.30
C SER A 175 6.08 -3.45 -17.48
N VAL A 176 7.41 -3.30 -17.51
CA VAL A 176 8.08 -2.04 -17.92
C VAL A 176 7.74 -1.80 -19.40
N GLU A 177 7.28 -0.59 -19.71
CA GLU A 177 6.91 -0.16 -21.07
C GLU A 177 7.16 1.35 -21.21
N ALA A 178 7.27 1.86 -22.44
CA ALA A 178 7.41 3.30 -22.66
C ALA A 178 6.05 4.02 -22.42
N PRO A 179 6.04 5.32 -22.05
CA PRO A 179 4.80 6.06 -21.84
C PRO A 179 3.88 6.02 -23.07
N ALA A 180 4.48 6.16 -24.26
CA ALA A 180 3.76 6.16 -25.53
C ALA A 180 3.08 4.81 -25.81
N ASP A 181 3.75 3.70 -25.49
CA ASP A 181 3.20 2.35 -25.74
C ASP A 181 1.97 2.09 -24.86
N LEU A 182 2.02 2.49 -23.59
CA LEU A 182 0.87 2.39 -22.69
C LEU A 182 -0.31 3.23 -23.20
N ILE A 183 -0.04 4.46 -23.64
CA ILE A 183 -1.06 5.37 -24.19
C ILE A 183 -1.69 4.76 -25.44
N GLU A 184 -0.87 4.30 -26.39
CA GLU A 184 -1.36 3.71 -27.65
C GLU A 184 -2.18 2.44 -27.40
N ARG A 185 -1.77 1.59 -26.45
CA ARG A 185 -2.53 0.40 -26.07
C ARG A 185 -3.93 0.71 -25.56
N HIS A 186 -4.07 1.72 -24.70
CA HIS A 186 -5.38 2.17 -24.20
C HIS A 186 -6.18 2.90 -25.29
N ARG A 187 -5.51 3.70 -26.13
CA ARG A 187 -6.11 4.37 -27.27
C ARG A 187 -6.71 3.36 -28.25
N ALA A 188 -6.01 2.26 -28.54
CA ALA A 188 -6.51 1.19 -29.40
C ALA A 188 -7.82 0.58 -28.86
N ARG A 189 -7.92 0.39 -27.54
CA ARG A 189 -9.16 -0.09 -26.89
C ARG A 189 -10.26 0.96 -26.90
N LEU A 190 -9.94 2.23 -26.63
CA LEU A 190 -10.90 3.33 -26.70
C LEU A 190 -11.45 3.54 -28.12
N ASN A 191 -10.66 3.28 -29.16
CA ASN A 191 -11.08 3.39 -30.56
C ASN A 191 -12.25 2.45 -30.90
N VAL A 192 -12.28 1.27 -30.29
CA VAL A 192 -13.32 0.24 -30.50
C VAL A 192 -14.41 0.24 -29.41
N ALA A 193 -14.30 1.14 -28.42
CA ALA A 193 -15.28 1.27 -27.35
C ALA A 193 -16.61 1.85 -27.85
N ALA A 194 -17.66 1.68 -27.04
CA ALA A 194 -18.97 2.24 -27.32
C ALA A 194 -18.94 3.78 -27.34
N GLU A 195 -19.97 4.38 -27.98
CA GLU A 195 -20.19 5.83 -27.86
C GLU A 195 -20.45 6.20 -26.40
N ALA A 196 -19.90 7.34 -25.98
CA ALA A 196 -19.94 7.80 -24.60
C ALA A 196 -21.36 8.15 -24.11
N GLY A 197 -22.30 8.43 -25.02
CA GLY A 197 -23.63 8.93 -24.67
C GLY A 197 -23.60 10.25 -23.88
N GLU A 198 -24.66 10.54 -23.14
CA GLU A 198 -24.73 11.71 -22.26
C GLU A 198 -24.06 11.40 -20.90
N LEU A 199 -22.92 12.04 -20.63
CA LEU A 199 -22.14 11.85 -19.41
C LEU A 199 -22.34 13.03 -18.44
N GLY A 200 -23.40 12.97 -17.63
CA GLY A 200 -23.65 13.94 -16.57
C GLY A 200 -22.62 13.84 -15.42
N GLY A 201 -22.18 15.00 -14.91
CA GLY A 201 -21.36 15.08 -13.69
C GLY A 201 -19.90 14.62 -13.82
N LEU A 202 -19.40 14.43 -15.05
CA LEU A 202 -18.04 13.98 -15.31
C LEU A 202 -16.99 14.97 -14.75
N GLN A 203 -15.93 14.44 -14.14
CA GLN A 203 -14.74 15.19 -13.72
C GLN A 203 -13.55 14.69 -14.53
N LEU A 204 -12.81 15.58 -15.20
CA LEU A 204 -11.60 15.27 -15.96
C LEU A 204 -10.35 15.56 -15.12
N LEU A 205 -9.37 14.68 -15.22
CA LEU A 205 -8.03 14.90 -14.68
C LEU A 205 -7.21 15.66 -15.72
N ASP A 206 -6.92 16.93 -15.45
CA ASP A 206 -6.28 17.81 -16.42
C ASP A 206 -4.75 17.55 -16.52
N PRO A 207 -4.24 17.13 -17.69
CA PRO A 207 -2.81 16.96 -17.93
C PRO A 207 -2.04 18.28 -18.12
N ALA A 208 -2.73 19.42 -18.28
CA ALA A 208 -2.10 20.74 -18.41
C ALA A 208 -1.88 21.44 -17.05
N THR A 209 -2.55 20.99 -15.99
CA THR A 209 -2.38 21.55 -14.65
C THR A 209 -1.13 20.99 -13.96
N LYS A 210 -0.50 21.79 -13.08
CA LYS A 210 0.73 21.42 -12.37
C LYS A 210 0.59 20.10 -11.59
N VAL A 211 1.51 19.16 -11.81
CA VAL A 211 1.53 17.82 -11.19
C VAL A 211 1.71 17.82 -9.66
N ARG A 212 2.16 18.93 -9.08
CA ARG A 212 2.39 19.06 -7.63
C ARG A 212 1.14 19.30 -6.79
N TYR A 213 -0.03 19.50 -7.42
CA TYR A 213 -1.29 19.68 -6.70
C TYR A 213 -2.41 18.84 -7.32
N TYR A 214 -2.38 17.52 -7.03
CA TYR A 214 -3.31 16.55 -7.59
C TYR A 214 -4.79 16.93 -7.46
N ARG A 215 -5.24 17.41 -6.29
CA ARG A 215 -6.65 17.79 -6.08
C ARG A 215 -7.11 18.91 -7.02
N GLY A 216 -6.22 19.87 -7.32
CA GLY A 216 -6.54 20.99 -8.21
C GLY A 216 -6.51 20.63 -9.69
N ARG A 217 -6.16 19.39 -10.06
CA ARG A 217 -6.18 18.93 -11.46
C ARG A 217 -7.55 18.47 -11.91
N TRP A 218 -8.47 18.19 -10.97
CA TRP A 218 -9.83 17.78 -11.29
C TRP A 218 -10.67 18.99 -11.69
N ARG A 219 -11.30 18.91 -12.87
CA ARG A 219 -12.19 19.96 -13.39
C ARG A 219 -13.34 19.37 -14.20
N SER A 220 -14.40 20.16 -14.39
CA SER A 220 -15.45 19.81 -15.34
C SER A 220 -14.96 19.89 -16.80
N PRO A 221 -15.57 19.13 -17.72
CA PRO A 221 -15.36 19.29 -19.16
C PRO A 221 -15.68 20.72 -19.64
N THR A 222 -15.00 21.15 -20.69
CA THR A 222 -15.14 22.46 -21.33
C THR A 222 -15.42 22.30 -22.81
N ALA A 223 -15.98 23.34 -23.45
CA ALA A 223 -16.30 23.33 -24.88
C ALA A 223 -15.07 23.17 -25.81
N THR A 224 -13.86 23.37 -25.28
CA THR A 224 -12.61 23.29 -26.05
C THR A 224 -11.86 21.97 -25.86
N ASP A 225 -12.33 21.08 -24.98
CA ASP A 225 -11.64 19.83 -24.70
C ASP A 225 -11.60 18.95 -25.96
N THR A 226 -10.39 18.50 -26.30
CA THR A 226 -10.13 17.59 -27.42
C THR A 226 -8.97 16.68 -27.04
N GLY A 227 -9.15 15.38 -27.24
CA GLY A 227 -8.17 14.35 -26.85
C GLY A 227 -8.73 13.35 -25.85
N ASP A 228 -7.85 12.51 -25.32
CA ASP A 228 -8.20 11.43 -24.38
C ASP A 228 -7.87 11.87 -22.96
N PHE A 229 -8.84 11.77 -22.04
CA PHE A 229 -8.72 12.22 -20.66
C PHE A 229 -9.10 11.12 -19.68
N VAL A 230 -8.33 11.00 -18.59
CA VAL A 230 -8.77 10.25 -17.41
C VAL A 230 -9.92 11.02 -16.77
N ALA A 231 -10.97 10.31 -16.39
CA ALA A 231 -12.16 10.91 -15.82
C ALA A 231 -12.71 10.10 -14.65
N ARG A 232 -13.50 10.77 -13.81
CA ARG A 232 -14.39 10.15 -12.82
C ARG A 232 -15.82 10.42 -13.21
N TRP A 233 -16.60 9.34 -13.32
CA TRP A 233 -18.02 9.40 -13.65
C TRP A 233 -18.86 8.98 -12.44
N PRO A 234 -19.71 9.88 -11.89
CA PRO A 234 -20.56 9.55 -10.76
C PRO A 234 -21.58 8.47 -11.11
N GLN A 235 -21.84 7.57 -10.15
CA GLN A 235 -22.91 6.58 -10.24
C GLN A 235 -23.87 6.69 -9.06
N ALA A 236 -25.11 6.20 -9.24
CA ALA A 236 -26.16 6.33 -8.23
C ALA A 236 -25.81 5.66 -6.89
N TYR A 237 -24.99 4.61 -6.92
CA TYR A 237 -24.54 3.86 -5.74
C TYR A 237 -23.07 3.48 -5.89
N GLY A 238 -22.28 3.61 -4.82
CA GLY A 238 -20.86 3.27 -4.82
C GLY A 238 -19.93 4.44 -5.14
N ALA A 239 -18.64 4.15 -5.28
CA ALA A 239 -17.63 5.14 -5.62
C ALA A 239 -17.68 5.48 -7.12
N ASP A 240 -17.33 6.71 -7.51
CA ASP A 240 -17.29 7.09 -8.94
C ASP A 240 -16.46 6.12 -9.77
N LEU A 241 -16.94 5.83 -10.98
CA LEU A 241 -16.24 5.00 -11.95
C LEU A 241 -15.01 5.75 -12.49
N TRP A 242 -13.92 5.01 -12.65
CA TRP A 242 -12.73 5.52 -13.34
C TRP A 242 -12.86 5.21 -14.82
N CYS A 243 -12.68 6.22 -15.66
CA CYS A 243 -12.89 6.08 -17.11
C CYS A 243 -11.76 6.75 -17.90
N LEU A 244 -11.53 6.28 -19.12
CA LEU A 244 -10.85 7.01 -20.17
C LEU A 244 -11.90 7.51 -21.18
N VAL A 245 -11.92 8.82 -21.43
CA VAL A 245 -12.95 9.46 -22.27
C VAL A 245 -12.29 10.26 -23.39
N ARG A 246 -12.75 10.06 -24.63
CA ARG A 246 -12.33 10.86 -25.77
C ARG A 246 -13.26 12.03 -25.98
N PHE A 247 -12.71 13.24 -25.97
CA PHE A 247 -13.40 14.46 -26.32
C PHE A 247 -13.04 14.93 -27.73
N LYS A 248 -14.01 15.53 -28.42
CA LYS A 248 -13.83 16.29 -29.65
C LYS A 248 -14.66 17.55 -29.59
N ALA A 249 -14.00 18.71 -29.54
CA ALA A 249 -14.65 20.02 -29.39
C ALA A 249 -15.70 20.05 -28.25
N GLY A 250 -15.30 19.55 -27.07
CA GLY A 250 -16.12 19.52 -25.85
C GLY A 250 -17.18 18.43 -25.79
N ALA A 251 -17.42 17.67 -26.86
CA ALA A 251 -18.32 16.52 -26.84
C ALA A 251 -17.57 15.23 -26.53
N ALA A 252 -18.06 14.45 -25.56
CA ALA A 252 -17.57 13.09 -25.32
C ALA A 252 -18.02 12.17 -26.47
N THR A 253 -17.07 11.45 -27.07
CA THR A 253 -17.30 10.63 -28.28
C THR A 253 -17.13 9.13 -28.02
N ARG A 254 -16.20 8.76 -27.13
CA ARG A 254 -15.94 7.37 -26.72
C ARG A 254 -15.64 7.34 -25.23
N LEU A 255 -16.05 6.27 -24.57
CA LEU A 255 -15.76 6.02 -23.16
C LEU A 255 -15.35 4.56 -22.97
N MET A 256 -14.35 4.34 -22.13
CA MET A 256 -13.92 3.04 -21.64
C MET A 256 -13.75 3.11 -20.13
N GLU A 257 -14.24 2.12 -19.40
CA GLU A 257 -14.11 2.05 -17.94
C GLU A 257 -12.84 1.30 -17.54
N PHE A 258 -12.21 1.73 -16.45
CA PHE A 258 -11.13 1.02 -15.79
C PHE A 258 -11.67 0.11 -14.67
N PRO A 259 -11.03 -1.04 -14.38
CA PRO A 259 -9.85 -1.60 -15.05
C PRO A 259 -10.19 -2.22 -16.41
N VAL A 260 -9.23 -2.19 -17.32
CA VAL A 260 -9.38 -2.77 -18.67
C VAL A 260 -8.64 -4.10 -18.80
N ASP A 261 -7.53 -4.27 -18.09
CA ASP A 261 -6.68 -5.47 -18.21
C ASP A 261 -7.06 -6.57 -17.22
N ASP A 262 -7.23 -6.20 -15.95
CA ASP A 262 -7.49 -7.14 -14.87
C ASP A 262 -8.67 -6.65 -14.01
N PRO A 263 -9.84 -7.32 -14.04
CA PRO A 263 -11.02 -6.91 -13.27
C PRO A 263 -10.80 -6.95 -11.75
N VAL A 264 -9.72 -7.59 -11.28
CA VAL A 264 -9.36 -7.67 -9.86
C VAL A 264 -8.58 -6.43 -9.41
N VAL A 265 -7.94 -5.70 -10.33
CA VAL A 265 -7.17 -4.50 -10.00
C VAL A 265 -8.11 -3.30 -9.84
N PRO A 266 -7.93 -2.44 -8.82
CA PRO A 266 -8.72 -1.23 -8.70
C PRO A 266 -8.56 -0.33 -9.94
N GLY A 267 -9.68 0.11 -10.55
CA GLY A 267 -9.63 0.96 -11.76
C GLY A 267 -8.84 2.27 -11.58
N ARG A 268 -8.73 2.77 -10.34
CA ARG A 268 -7.89 3.92 -10.00
C ARG A 268 -6.40 3.69 -10.29
N ASP A 269 -5.91 2.46 -10.14
CA ASP A 269 -4.50 2.13 -10.30
C ASP A 269 -4.10 2.23 -11.78
N GLU A 270 -4.93 1.67 -12.67
CA GLU A 270 -4.75 1.82 -14.12
C GLU A 270 -4.90 3.27 -14.57
N ALA A 271 -5.91 3.99 -14.04
CA ALA A 271 -6.13 5.40 -14.36
C ALA A 271 -4.96 6.30 -13.95
N TRP A 272 -4.40 6.08 -12.75
CA TRP A 272 -3.23 6.83 -12.27
C TRP A 272 -1.97 6.51 -13.07
N ARG A 273 -1.74 5.23 -13.42
CA ARG A 273 -0.62 4.84 -14.30
C ARG A 273 -0.76 5.46 -15.68
N TYR A 274 -1.96 5.45 -16.26
CA TYR A 274 -2.23 6.10 -17.55
C TYR A 274 -1.98 7.61 -17.47
N GLN A 275 -2.44 8.28 -16.39
CA GLN A 275 -2.16 9.70 -16.21
C GLN A 275 -0.66 9.99 -16.10
N ALA A 276 0.10 9.15 -15.38
CA ALA A 276 1.56 9.30 -15.29
C ALA A 276 2.22 9.19 -16.68
N ALA A 277 1.76 8.28 -17.54
CA ALA A 277 2.22 8.16 -18.91
C ALA A 277 1.93 9.43 -19.73
N VAL A 278 0.71 9.97 -19.62
CA VAL A 278 0.31 11.22 -20.30
C VAL A 278 1.16 12.40 -19.84
N ASP A 279 1.37 12.53 -18.53
CA ASP A 279 2.18 13.59 -17.93
C ASP A 279 3.63 13.53 -18.44
N ALA A 280 4.23 12.33 -18.47
CA ALA A 280 5.57 12.10 -18.99
C ALA A 280 5.69 12.38 -20.50
N SER A 281 4.74 11.89 -21.30
CA SER A 281 4.69 12.11 -22.76
C SER A 281 4.56 13.59 -23.14
N ARG A 282 3.99 14.41 -22.24
CA ARG A 282 3.89 15.88 -22.41
C ARG A 282 5.11 16.65 -21.90
N GLY A 283 6.16 15.96 -21.45
CA GLY A 283 7.35 16.59 -20.88
C GLY A 283 7.15 17.19 -19.48
N ALA A 284 6.08 16.80 -18.78
CA ALA A 284 5.78 17.22 -17.41
C ALA A 284 5.55 16.01 -16.50
N PRO A 285 6.52 15.08 -16.39
CA PRO A 285 6.38 13.86 -15.58
C PRO A 285 6.00 14.19 -14.14
N GLN A 286 5.26 13.27 -13.51
CA GLN A 286 4.92 13.40 -12.10
C GLN A 286 6.19 13.42 -11.24
N GLN A 287 6.11 14.16 -10.13
CA GLN A 287 7.27 14.44 -9.29
C GLN A 287 7.09 13.87 -7.90
N PHE A 288 8.20 13.43 -7.32
CA PHE A 288 8.37 13.25 -5.88
C PHE A 288 9.59 14.06 -5.40
N ARG A 289 9.71 14.23 -4.09
CA ARG A 289 10.81 14.97 -3.48
C ARG A 289 11.61 14.06 -2.58
N LEU A 290 12.94 14.12 -2.69
CA LEU A 290 13.90 13.51 -1.78
C LEU A 290 14.36 14.54 -0.76
N ARG A 291 14.36 14.14 0.51
CA ARG A 291 14.94 14.88 1.63
C ARG A 291 15.91 14.00 2.37
N HIS A 292 17.18 14.29 2.22
CA HIS A 292 18.25 13.58 2.91
C HIS A 292 18.35 14.05 4.36
N GLY A 293 18.78 13.14 5.24
CA GLY A 293 19.23 13.51 6.57
C GLY A 293 20.57 14.27 6.55
N ARG A 294 21.18 14.43 7.72
CA ARG A 294 22.44 15.18 7.87
C ARG A 294 23.65 14.35 7.45
N SER A 295 23.57 13.04 7.63
CA SER A 295 24.59 12.07 7.22
C SER A 295 24.14 11.29 5.97
N PRO A 296 25.06 10.85 5.10
CA PRO A 296 24.74 9.95 3.99
C PRO A 296 24.09 8.62 4.40
N SER A 297 24.29 8.21 5.65
CA SER A 297 23.69 6.99 6.23
C SER A 297 22.29 7.21 6.81
N ASP A 298 21.84 8.47 6.89
CA ASP A 298 20.53 8.76 7.46
C ASP A 298 19.43 8.36 6.48
N ASP A 299 18.28 8.00 7.05
CA ASP A 299 17.09 7.74 6.26
C ASP A 299 16.69 8.95 5.41
N VAL A 300 16.15 8.66 4.23
CA VAL A 300 15.70 9.64 3.26
C VAL A 300 14.17 9.67 3.25
N ILE A 301 13.61 10.88 3.29
CA ILE A 301 12.16 11.06 3.19
C ILE A 301 11.78 11.31 1.74
N LEU A 302 10.93 10.43 1.20
CA LEU A 302 10.29 10.56 -0.10
C LEU A 302 8.91 11.19 0.10
N ALA A 303 8.67 12.37 -0.47
CA ALA A 303 7.38 13.06 -0.43
C ALA A 303 6.72 13.08 -1.81
N PHE A 304 5.48 12.59 -1.90
CA PHE A 304 4.74 12.44 -3.15
C PHE A 304 3.67 13.52 -3.30
N PHE A 305 3.47 14.01 -4.53
CA PHE A 305 2.47 15.06 -4.83
C PHE A 305 1.31 14.58 -5.72
N SER A 306 1.46 13.38 -6.27
CA SER A 306 0.46 12.65 -7.04
C SER A 306 0.25 11.28 -6.41
N PRO A 307 -0.94 10.68 -6.52
CA PRO A 307 -1.20 9.34 -6.02
C PRO A 307 -0.34 8.31 -6.76
N LEU A 308 0.03 7.24 -6.07
CA LEU A 308 0.70 6.08 -6.66
C LEU A 308 -0.35 5.00 -6.95
N PRO A 309 -0.29 4.31 -8.09
CA PRO A 309 -0.97 3.03 -8.26
C PRO A 309 -0.57 2.06 -7.14
N GLY A 310 -1.49 1.18 -6.72
CA GLY A 310 -1.27 0.28 -5.60
C GLY A 310 -0.01 -0.58 -5.69
N PHE A 311 0.41 -0.99 -6.89
CA PHE A 311 1.68 -1.74 -7.05
C PHE A 311 2.92 -0.90 -6.71
N ALA A 312 2.90 0.39 -7.03
CA ALA A 312 4.00 1.30 -6.75
C ALA A 312 3.99 1.73 -5.28
N GLU A 313 2.81 1.98 -4.72
CA GLU A 313 2.67 2.23 -3.29
C GLU A 313 3.18 1.05 -2.46
N ARG A 314 2.80 -0.19 -2.82
CA ARG A 314 3.35 -1.41 -2.21
C ARG A 314 4.87 -1.50 -2.33
N TYR A 315 5.45 -1.09 -3.45
CA TYR A 315 6.91 -1.06 -3.60
C TYR A 315 7.56 -0.10 -2.59
N VAL A 316 7.03 1.12 -2.47
CA VAL A 316 7.61 2.12 -1.56
C VAL A 316 7.39 1.72 -0.10
N GLN A 317 6.23 1.14 0.24
CA GLN A 317 5.95 0.51 1.55
C GLN A 317 6.83 -0.70 1.83
N PHE A 318 7.28 -1.41 0.80
CA PHE A 318 8.25 -2.48 0.94
C PHE A 318 9.67 -1.94 1.11
N ALA A 319 10.01 -0.82 0.48
CA ALA A 319 11.33 -0.20 0.58
C ALA A 319 11.50 0.62 1.87
N GLY A 320 10.42 1.13 2.46
CA GLY A 320 10.47 1.96 3.66
C GLY A 320 9.14 2.00 4.41
N LEU A 321 8.95 3.00 5.26
CA LEU A 321 7.75 3.12 6.08
C LEU A 321 6.93 4.34 5.71
N ALA A 322 5.62 4.15 5.66
CA ALA A 322 4.68 5.24 5.50
C ALA A 322 4.82 6.22 6.68
N LEU A 323 4.96 7.49 6.37
CA LEU A 323 4.91 8.58 7.34
C LEU A 323 3.50 9.15 7.38
N GLY A 324 3.17 9.78 8.52
CA GLY A 324 1.95 10.58 8.64
C GLY A 324 1.92 11.77 7.69
N LYS A 325 0.87 12.59 7.81
CA LYS A 325 0.66 13.78 6.96
C LYS A 325 1.87 14.72 7.06
N THR A 326 2.60 14.84 5.95
CA THR A 326 3.72 15.77 5.81
C THR A 326 3.24 17.04 5.11
N PRO A 327 3.53 18.26 5.62
CA PRO A 327 3.07 19.50 5.02
C PRO A 327 3.47 19.62 3.54
N GLY A 328 2.48 19.91 2.69
CA GLY A 328 2.70 20.12 1.25
C GLY A 328 2.97 18.85 0.44
N ALA A 329 2.81 17.66 1.03
CA ALA A 329 2.82 16.38 0.33
C ALA A 329 1.46 15.68 0.47
N LEU A 330 1.13 14.81 -0.49
CA LEU A 330 -0.05 13.97 -0.42
C LEU A 330 0.13 12.85 0.61
N PHE A 331 1.31 12.24 0.62
CA PHE A 331 1.82 11.29 1.59
C PHE A 331 3.35 11.25 1.51
N SER A 332 4.00 10.59 2.46
CA SER A 332 5.46 10.49 2.49
C SER A 332 5.91 9.15 3.05
N PHE A 333 7.13 8.77 2.72
CA PHE A 333 7.77 7.55 3.17
C PHE A 333 9.16 7.85 3.68
N ARG A 334 9.59 7.15 4.73
CA ARG A 334 10.97 7.14 5.21
C ARG A 334 11.64 5.87 4.73
N LEU A 335 12.72 6.00 3.97
CA LEU A 335 13.47 4.89 3.41
C LEU A 335 14.89 4.87 4.00
N PRO A 336 15.45 3.69 4.29
CA PRO A 336 16.88 3.53 4.50
C PRO A 336 17.66 4.03 3.28
N ALA A 337 18.84 4.62 3.50
CA ALA A 337 19.67 5.19 2.44
C ALA A 337 19.98 4.17 1.32
N GLU A 338 20.21 2.91 1.68
CA GLU A 338 20.48 1.82 0.75
C GLU A 338 19.30 1.46 -0.17
N ALA A 339 18.06 1.80 0.19
CA ALA A 339 16.87 1.47 -0.59
C ALA A 339 16.47 2.60 -1.57
N VAL A 340 17.11 3.77 -1.49
CA VAL A 340 16.70 4.97 -2.24
C VAL A 340 16.96 4.82 -3.73
N GLU A 341 18.12 4.30 -4.13
CA GLU A 341 18.48 4.13 -5.55
C GLU A 341 17.54 3.16 -6.25
N ASP A 342 17.32 1.98 -5.66
CA ASP A 342 16.37 0.97 -6.14
C ASP A 342 14.94 1.50 -6.24
N THR A 343 14.51 2.32 -5.28
CA THR A 343 13.15 2.87 -5.27
C THR A 343 12.98 3.97 -6.30
N THR A 344 13.99 4.83 -6.45
CA THR A 344 14.00 5.89 -7.45
C THR A 344 13.97 5.29 -8.85
N THR A 345 14.85 4.31 -9.10
CA THR A 345 14.89 3.57 -10.37
C THR A 345 13.55 2.91 -10.67
N PHE A 346 12.95 2.22 -9.70
CA PHE A 346 11.63 1.62 -9.87
C PHE A 346 10.55 2.65 -10.23
N LEU A 347 10.47 3.79 -9.54
CA LEU A 347 9.48 4.83 -9.81
C LEU A 347 9.70 5.50 -11.17
N THR A 348 10.95 5.69 -11.56
CA THR A 348 11.33 6.23 -12.88
C THR A 348 11.02 5.25 -13.99
N ASP A 349 11.30 3.96 -13.83
CA ASP A 349 11.06 2.96 -14.88
C ASP A 349 9.58 2.60 -15.03
N MET A 350 8.85 2.49 -13.90
CA MET A 350 7.47 2.01 -13.90
C MET A 350 6.41 3.10 -14.07
N LEU A 351 6.73 4.33 -13.65
CA LEU A 351 5.81 5.47 -13.64
C LEU A 351 6.40 6.72 -14.29
N TRP A 352 7.61 6.64 -14.86
CA TRP A 352 8.27 7.76 -15.55
C TRP A 352 8.39 9.00 -14.68
N MET A 353 8.45 8.80 -13.36
CA MET A 353 8.53 9.89 -12.41
C MET A 353 9.93 10.51 -12.41
N THR A 354 9.97 11.78 -12.05
CA THR A 354 11.21 12.51 -11.76
C THR A 354 11.22 12.92 -10.30
N TYR A 355 12.41 13.23 -9.78
CA TYR A 355 12.55 13.67 -8.41
C TYR A 355 13.24 15.03 -8.32
N GLN A 356 13.00 15.72 -7.20
CA GLN A 356 13.73 16.91 -6.79
C GLN A 356 14.43 16.61 -5.47
N GLU A 357 15.69 16.97 -5.37
CA GLU A 357 16.43 16.97 -4.10
C GLU A 357 16.24 18.32 -3.43
N ASP A 358 15.78 18.34 -2.18
CA ASP A 358 16.01 19.51 -1.33
C ASP A 358 17.50 19.45 -0.95
N SER A 359 18.34 20.25 -1.62
CA SER A 359 19.67 20.57 -1.09
C SER A 359 19.44 21.22 0.27
N GLY A 360 19.78 20.50 1.34
CA GLY A 360 19.58 20.94 2.73
C GLY A 360 20.04 22.37 2.88
N GLY A 361 19.09 23.28 3.12
CA GLY A 361 19.41 24.64 3.51
C GLY A 361 20.15 24.60 4.84
N GLU A 362 21.29 25.26 4.89
CA GLU A 362 22.05 25.59 6.10
C GLU A 362 21.18 26.11 7.25
#